data_AF-A0A7J2YDX1-F1
#
_entry.id   AF-A0A7J2YDX1-F1
#
_cell.length_a   1.000
_cell.length_b   1.000
_cell.length_c   1.000
_cell.angle_alpha   90.00
_cell.angle_beta   90.00
_cell.angle_gamma   90.00
#
_symmetry.space_group_name_H-M   'P 1'
#
loop_
_entity.id
_entity.type
_entity.pdbx_description
1 polymer ?
#
loop_
_entity_poly.entity_id
_entity_poly.type
_entity_poly.pdbx_seq_one_letter_code
_entity_poly.pdbx_strand_id
1 'polypeptide(L)'
;MIIAIAVAAIMITYFVLTPKIGQLQIILFFSFWFISFILDAWLTIANKHFIAKYEQNILLPILMQRYGTVPSLTIMFLTEVTLMIVIPIIFLHSLMLDAIAVSALAFGAAHILAFISNLKFIEAKRREQSRLDQHSSY
;
A
#
# COMPACT_ATOMS: atom_id res chain seq x y z
N MET A 1 5.14 0.42 -12.58
CA MET A 1 4.33 0.34 -13.83
C MET A 1 3.61 -1.00 -13.95
N ILE A 2 4.31 -2.15 -13.99
CA ILE A 2 3.68 -3.48 -14.15
C ILE A 2 2.61 -3.79 -13.08
N ILE A 3 2.86 -3.39 -11.82
CA ILE A 3 1.94 -3.65 -10.70
C ILE A 3 0.63 -2.88 -10.85
N ALA A 4 0.71 -1.59 -11.20
CA ALA A 4 -0.46 -0.77 -11.47
C ALA A 4 -1.30 -1.34 -12.62
N ILE A 5 -0.63 -1.90 -13.64
CA ILE A 5 -1.30 -2.59 -14.76
C ILE A 5 -2.00 -3.87 -14.30
N ALA A 6 -1.35 -4.69 -13.46
CA ALA A 6 -1.94 -5.92 -12.94
C ALA A 6 -3.15 -5.64 -12.02
N VAL A 7 -3.02 -4.65 -11.13
CA VAL A 7 -4.12 -4.18 -10.27
C VAL A 7 -5.27 -3.64 -11.13
N ALA A 8 -4.97 -2.79 -12.11
CA ALA A 8 -5.97 -2.29 -13.04
C ALA A 8 -6.64 -3.43 -13.83
N ALA A 9 -5.90 -4.44 -14.28
CA ALA A 9 -6.45 -5.58 -14.99
C ALA A 9 -7.41 -6.41 -14.12
N ILE A 10 -7.07 -6.64 -12.85
CA ILE A 10 -7.97 -7.32 -11.89
C ILE A 10 -9.25 -6.51 -11.70
N MET A 11 -9.12 -5.20 -11.49
CA MET A 11 -10.27 -4.31 -11.30
C MET A 11 -11.13 -4.25 -12.56
N ILE A 12 -10.55 -4.06 -13.74
CA ILE A 12 -11.26 -4.03 -15.03
C ILE A 12 -11.97 -5.36 -15.28
N THR A 13 -11.29 -6.49 -15.08
CA THR A 13 -11.89 -7.82 -15.29
C THR A 13 -13.09 -8.02 -14.39
N TYR A 14 -12.97 -7.63 -13.11
CA TYR A 14 -14.08 -7.70 -12.18
C TYR A 14 -15.22 -6.74 -12.56
N PHE A 15 -14.93 -5.50 -12.91
CA PHE A 15 -15.95 -4.52 -13.29
C PHE A 15 -16.68 -4.86 -14.59
N VAL A 16 -16.04 -5.60 -15.49
CA VAL A 16 -16.65 -6.07 -16.74
C VAL A 16 -17.50 -7.32 -16.52
N LEU A 17 -17.02 -8.27 -15.72
CA LEU A 17 -17.70 -9.57 -15.53
C LEU A 17 -18.70 -9.57 -14.36
N THR A 18 -18.53 -8.67 -13.41
CA THR A 18 -19.36 -8.52 -12.19
C THR A 18 -19.68 -9.85 -11.48
N PRO A 19 -18.70 -10.75 -11.25
CA PRO A 19 -18.99 -12.01 -10.57
C PRO A 19 -19.43 -11.72 -9.13
N LYS A 20 -20.51 -12.38 -8.69
CA LYS A 20 -20.88 -12.34 -7.27
C LYS A 20 -19.78 -12.99 -6.44
N ILE A 21 -19.34 -12.31 -5.38
CA ILE A 21 -18.40 -12.89 -4.42
C ILE A 21 -19.12 -13.22 -3.12
N GLY A 22 -18.74 -14.33 -2.50
CA GLY A 22 -19.33 -14.73 -1.22
C GLY A 22 -18.90 -13.83 -0.07
N GLN A 23 -19.69 -13.81 0.99
CA GLN A 23 -19.42 -13.01 2.18
C GLN A 23 -18.07 -13.33 2.83
N LEU A 24 -17.66 -14.60 2.82
CA LEU A 24 -16.36 -15.00 3.34
C LEU A 24 -15.21 -14.36 2.54
N GLN A 25 -15.32 -14.34 1.21
CA GLN A 25 -14.32 -13.70 0.34
C GLN A 25 -14.23 -12.20 0.60
N ILE A 26 -15.37 -11.53 0.78
CA ILE A 26 -15.42 -10.10 1.14
C ILE A 26 -14.61 -9.84 2.42
N ILE A 27 -14.87 -10.63 3.48
CA ILE A 27 -14.15 -10.51 4.76
C ILE A 27 -12.66 -10.74 4.57
N LEU A 28 -12.28 -11.76 3.80
CA LEU A 28 -10.88 -12.09 3.53
C LEU A 28 -10.18 -10.97 2.76
N PHE A 29 -10.83 -10.34 1.78
CA PHE A 29 -10.24 -9.25 0.99
C PHE A 29 -9.99 -8.00 1.83
N PHE A 30 -10.95 -7.59 2.66
CA PHE A 30 -10.76 -6.47 3.59
C PHE A 30 -9.70 -6.77 4.64
N SER A 31 -9.71 -7.99 5.19
CA SER A 31 -8.71 -8.41 6.19
C SER A 31 -7.31 -8.41 5.58
N PHE A 32 -7.18 -8.93 4.36
CA PHE A 32 -5.92 -8.93 3.62
C PHE A 32 -5.41 -7.52 3.37
N TRP A 33 -6.26 -6.61 2.89
CA TRP A 33 -5.89 -5.20 2.74
C TRP A 33 -5.40 -4.59 4.05
N PHE A 34 -6.19 -4.73 5.12
CA PHE A 34 -5.88 -4.12 6.41
C PHE A 34 -4.55 -4.60 6.98
N ILE A 35 -4.30 -5.91 6.96
CA ILE A 35 -3.04 -6.49 7.41
C ILE A 35 -1.88 -6.00 6.55
N SER A 36 -2.05 -5.97 5.23
CA SER A 36 -1.01 -5.53 4.29
C SER A 36 -0.65 -4.05 4.50
N PHE A 37 -1.66 -3.19 4.69
CA PHE A 37 -1.49 -1.79 5.04
C PHE A 37 -0.68 -1.63 6.34
N ILE A 38 -1.04 -2.38 7.39
CA ILE A 38 -0.32 -2.33 8.67
C ILE A 38 1.13 -2.76 8.51
N LEU A 39 1.40 -3.84 7.78
CA LEU A 39 2.77 -4.34 7.56
C LEU A 39 3.64 -3.31 6.82
N ASP A 40 3.10 -2.72 5.76
CA ASP A 40 3.79 -1.70 4.98
C ASP A 40 4.04 -0.44 5.81
N ALA A 41 3.01 0.06 6.50
CA ALA A 41 3.12 1.21 7.40
C ALA A 41 4.13 0.98 8.54
N TRP A 42 4.10 -0.20 9.17
CA TRP A 42 5.04 -0.56 10.24
C TRP A 42 6.48 -0.56 9.74
N LEU A 43 6.73 -1.16 8.57
CA LEU A 43 8.06 -1.18 7.97
C LEU A 43 8.56 0.23 7.65
N THR A 44 7.69 1.08 7.10
CA THR A 44 7.97 2.47 6.77
C THR A 44 8.33 3.28 8.00
N ILE A 45 7.58 3.14 9.09
CA ILE A 45 7.88 3.83 10.35
C ILE A 45 9.20 3.35 10.95
N ALA A 46 9.40 2.02 11.02
CA ALA A 46 10.60 1.43 11.61
C ALA A 46 11.88 1.85 10.89
N ASN A 47 11.79 2.15 9.59
CA ASN A 47 12.94 2.52 8.76
C ASN A 47 12.80 3.92 8.17
N LYS A 48 12.06 4.82 8.85
CA LYS A 48 11.77 6.19 8.39
C LYS A 48 13.00 6.98 7.95
N HIS A 49 14.16 6.74 8.56
CA HIS A 49 15.41 7.42 8.21
C HIS A 49 15.92 7.05 6.81
N PHE A 50 15.75 5.80 6.40
CA PHE A 50 16.08 5.34 5.05
C PHE A 50 14.95 5.67 4.09
N ILE A 51 13.72 5.38 4.47
CA ILE A 51 12.58 5.49 3.57
C ILE A 51 12.26 6.95 3.25
N ALA A 52 12.20 7.87 4.23
CA ALA A 52 11.87 9.28 3.96
C ALA A 52 12.80 9.99 2.95
N LYS A 53 14.03 9.49 2.76
CA LYS A 53 15.00 10.04 1.79
C LYS A 53 14.81 9.49 0.37
N TYR A 54 14.22 8.30 0.22
CA TYR A 54 14.15 7.57 -1.05
C TYR A 54 12.73 7.09 -1.41
N GLU A 55 11.74 7.41 -0.57
CA GLU A 55 10.34 7.05 -0.76
C GLU A 55 9.77 7.78 -1.97
N GLN A 56 9.14 7.03 -2.87
CA GLN A 56 8.50 7.60 -4.05
C GLN A 56 7.18 8.30 -3.70
N ASN A 57 6.57 7.93 -2.58
CA ASN A 57 5.37 8.58 -2.08
C ASN A 57 5.74 9.84 -1.29
N ILE A 58 5.85 10.96 -2.00
CA ILE A 58 6.19 12.28 -1.43
C ILE A 58 5.18 12.71 -0.36
N LEU A 59 3.93 12.23 -0.42
CA LEU A 59 2.87 12.66 0.49
C LEU A 59 3.14 12.21 1.93
N LEU A 60 3.63 10.99 2.13
CA LEU A 60 3.78 10.42 3.47
C LEU A 60 4.84 11.17 4.30
N PRO A 61 6.08 11.43 3.81
CA PRO A 61 7.06 12.23 4.53
C PRO A 61 6.55 13.64 4.87
N ILE A 62 5.84 14.30 3.95
CA ILE A 62 5.27 15.63 4.17
C ILE A 62 4.25 15.60 5.31
N LEU A 63 3.32 14.63 5.28
CA LEU A 63 2.33 14.48 6.33
C LEU A 63 3.00 14.19 7.68
N MET A 64 3.97 13.27 7.71
CA MET A 64 4.66 12.88 8.94
C MET A 64 5.45 14.05 9.56
N GLN A 65 6.08 14.88 8.74
CA GLN A 65 6.77 16.08 9.20
C GLN A 65 5.80 17.12 9.78
N ARG A 66 4.60 17.25 9.20
CA ARG A 66 3.64 18.29 9.58
C ARG A 66 2.73 17.90 10.75
N TYR A 67 2.29 16.64 10.79
CA TYR A 67 1.25 16.18 11.72
C TYR A 67 1.74 15.06 12.65
N GLY A 68 2.96 14.54 12.46
CA GLY A 68 3.47 13.38 13.18
C GLY A 68 2.98 12.05 12.61
N THR A 69 3.53 10.95 13.12
CA THR A 69 3.33 9.61 12.55
C THR A 69 1.87 9.15 12.57
N VAL A 70 1.21 9.18 13.73
CA VAL A 70 -0.13 8.61 13.91
C VAL A 70 -1.17 9.35 13.06
N PRO A 71 -1.28 10.70 13.10
CA PRO A 71 -2.26 11.40 12.25
C PRO A 71 -2.01 11.19 10.76
N SER A 72 -0.75 11.09 10.34
CA SER A 72 -0.39 10.85 8.93
C SER A 72 -0.85 9.48 8.45
N LEU A 73 -0.63 8.44 9.26
CA LEU A 73 -1.15 7.10 8.95
C LEU A 73 -2.68 7.09 8.89
N THR A 74 -3.35 7.78 9.81
CA THR A 74 -4.81 7.91 9.79
C THR A 74 -5.28 8.60 8.51
N ILE A 75 -4.63 9.69 8.07
CA ILE A 75 -4.96 10.38 6.82
C ILE A 75 -4.78 9.44 5.61
N MET A 76 -3.68 8.71 5.55
CA MET A 76 -3.42 7.74 4.48
C MET A 76 -4.48 6.64 4.45
N PHE A 77 -4.78 6.06 5.62
CA PHE A 77 -5.81 5.04 5.77
C PHE A 77 -7.19 5.54 5.31
N LEU A 78 -7.61 6.73 5.76
CA LEU A 78 -8.88 7.32 5.36
C LEU A 78 -8.92 7.65 3.86
N THR A 79 -7.79 8.05 3.29
CA THR A 79 -7.67 8.31 1.85
C THR A 79 -7.89 7.01 1.07
N GLU A 80 -7.27 5.91 1.47
CA GLU A 80 -7.48 4.60 0.83
C GLU A 80 -8.91 4.10 0.98
N VAL A 81 -9.52 4.22 2.16
CA VAL A 81 -10.94 3.89 2.36
C VAL A 81 -11.83 4.69 1.42
N THR A 82 -11.55 6.00 1.28
CA THR A 82 -12.28 6.87 0.36
C THR A 82 -12.11 6.41 -1.08
N LEU A 83 -10.88 6.09 -1.51
CA LEU A 83 -10.62 5.59 -2.86
C LEU A 83 -11.30 4.24 -3.13
N MET A 84 -11.26 3.31 -2.18
CA MET A 84 -11.92 2.01 -2.31
C MET A 84 -13.44 2.12 -2.47
N ILE A 85 -14.05 3.18 -1.93
CA ILE A 85 -15.49 3.47 -2.09
C ILE A 85 -15.76 4.22 -3.41
N VAL A 86 -14.97 5.25 -3.71
CA VAL A 86 -15.16 6.13 -4.87
C VAL A 86 -14.91 5.40 -6.18
N ILE A 87 -13.91 4.52 -6.25
CA ILE A 87 -13.56 3.81 -7.49
C ILE A 87 -14.76 2.97 -7.99
N PRO A 88 -15.38 2.07 -7.21
CA PRO A 88 -16.60 1.38 -7.61
C PRO A 88 -17.74 2.30 -8.05
N ILE A 89 -17.95 3.43 -7.37
CA ILE A 89 -19.00 4.39 -7.73
C ILE A 89 -18.75 4.96 -9.13
N ILE A 90 -17.51 5.31 -9.46
CA ILE A 90 -17.16 5.86 -10.78
C ILE A 90 -17.39 4.83 -11.89
N PHE A 91 -17.00 3.56 -11.68
CA PHE A 91 -17.08 2.54 -12.74
C PHE A 91 -18.45 1.88 -12.85
N LEU A 92 -19.12 1.61 -11.73
CA LEU A 92 -20.38 0.87 -11.69
C LEU A 92 -21.61 1.76 -11.43
N HIS A 93 -21.41 3.06 -11.18
CA HIS A 93 -22.48 4.01 -10.81
C HIS A 93 -23.35 3.52 -9.64
N SER A 94 -22.78 2.64 -8.79
CA SER A 94 -23.48 2.00 -7.69
C SER A 94 -22.53 1.63 -6.56
N LEU A 95 -23.05 1.63 -5.33
CA LEU A 95 -22.30 1.23 -4.15
C LEU A 95 -22.46 -0.28 -3.93
N MET A 96 -21.64 -1.08 -4.62
CA MET A 96 -21.63 -2.53 -4.47
C MET A 96 -20.51 -2.96 -3.52
N LEU A 97 -20.87 -3.61 -2.41
CA LEU A 97 -19.91 -4.09 -1.43
C LEU A 97 -18.86 -5.02 -2.06
N ASP A 98 -19.29 -5.87 -2.99
CA ASP A 98 -18.43 -6.78 -3.73
C ASP A 98 -17.31 -6.05 -4.47
N ALA A 99 -17.64 -4.91 -5.11
CA ALA A 99 -16.69 -4.09 -5.84
C ALA A 99 -15.72 -3.34 -4.92
N ILE A 100 -16.20 -2.88 -3.77
CA ILE A 100 -15.33 -2.28 -2.74
C ILE A 100 -14.36 -3.32 -2.20
N ALA A 101 -14.82 -4.56 -1.96
CA ALA A 101 -13.98 -5.65 -1.50
C ALA A 101 -12.90 -6.03 -2.54
N VAL A 102 -13.22 -6.04 -3.82
CA VAL A 102 -12.22 -6.26 -4.88
C VAL A 102 -11.22 -5.10 -4.96
N SER A 103 -11.68 -3.87 -4.75
CA SER A 103 -10.79 -2.73 -4.59
C SER A 103 -9.85 -2.95 -3.39
N ALA A 104 -10.37 -3.39 -2.24
CA ALA A 104 -9.54 -3.74 -1.09
C ALA A 104 -8.49 -4.80 -1.42
N LEU A 105 -8.85 -5.90 -2.08
CA LEU A 105 -7.88 -6.90 -2.54
C LEU A 105 -6.77 -6.27 -3.39
N ALA A 106 -7.13 -5.42 -4.35
CA ALA A 106 -6.21 -4.71 -5.22
C ALA A 106 -5.23 -3.81 -4.44
N PHE A 107 -5.74 -3.00 -3.51
CA PHE A 107 -4.90 -2.15 -2.65
C PHE A 107 -4.02 -3.00 -1.72
N GLY A 108 -4.56 -4.08 -1.14
CA GLY A 108 -3.78 -5.01 -0.31
C GLY A 108 -2.61 -5.63 -1.06
N ALA A 109 -2.83 -6.06 -2.31
CA ALA A 109 -1.77 -6.59 -3.15
C ALA A 109 -0.69 -5.54 -3.44
N ALA A 110 -1.09 -4.29 -3.68
CA ALA A 110 -0.15 -3.18 -3.87
C ALA A 110 0.72 -2.97 -2.62
N HIS A 111 0.14 -3.01 -1.41
CA HIS A 111 0.92 -2.90 -0.15
C HIS A 111 1.88 -4.06 0.07
N ILE A 112 1.48 -5.31 -0.18
CA ILE A 112 2.42 -6.44 -0.04
C ILE A 112 3.62 -6.27 -0.97
N LEU A 113 3.38 -5.81 -2.20
CA LEU A 113 4.45 -5.58 -3.15
C LEU A 113 5.35 -4.41 -2.74
N ALA A 114 4.75 -3.32 -2.24
CA ALA A 114 5.50 -2.20 -1.66
C ALA A 114 6.34 -2.65 -0.47
N PHE A 115 5.76 -3.41 0.46
CA PHE A 115 6.44 -3.99 1.61
C PHE A 115 7.64 -4.86 1.20
N ILE A 116 7.47 -5.78 0.25
CA ILE A 116 8.57 -6.63 -0.24
C ILE A 116 9.65 -5.79 -0.92
N SER A 117 9.27 -4.79 -1.71
CA SER A 117 10.21 -3.87 -2.36
C SER A 117 11.01 -3.08 -1.32
N ASN A 118 10.33 -2.56 -0.31
CA ASN A 118 10.92 -1.79 0.80
C ASN A 118 11.89 -2.66 1.62
N LEU A 119 11.55 -3.92 1.91
CA LEU A 119 12.47 -4.86 2.57
C LEU A 119 13.79 -5.02 1.81
N LYS A 120 13.71 -5.28 0.51
CA LYS A 120 14.90 -5.43 -0.34
C LYS A 120 15.72 -4.16 -0.39
N PHE A 121 15.06 -3.01 -0.47
CA PHE A 121 15.72 -1.70 -0.47
C PHE A 121 16.47 -1.43 0.83
N ILE A 122 15.81 -1.64 1.97
CA ILE A 122 16.41 -1.46 3.30
C ILE A 122 17.63 -2.36 3.46
N GLU A 123 17.53 -3.63 3.06
CA GLU A 123 18.65 -4.58 3.14
C GLU A 123 19.84 -4.12 2.29
N ALA A 124 19.60 -3.70 1.05
CA ALA A 124 20.64 -3.18 0.18
C ALA A 124 21.35 -1.96 0.78
N LYS A 125 20.59 -1.03 1.38
CA LYS A 125 21.16 0.16 2.04
C LYS A 125 21.96 -0.16 3.29
N ARG A 126 21.54 -1.15 4.09
CA ARG A 126 22.33 -1.61 5.24
C ARG A 126 23.68 -2.19 4.81
N ARG A 127 23.70 -3.00 3.75
CA ARG A 127 24.95 -3.56 3.20
C ARG A 127 25.89 -2.49 2.66
N GLU A 128 25.35 -1.47 2.00
CA GLU A 128 26.12 -0.32 1.50
C GLU A 128 26.78 0.45 2.65
N GLN A 129 26.02 0.75 3.72
CA GLN A 129 26.54 1.44 4.91
C GLN A 129 27.68 0.65 5.57
N SER A 130 27.50 -0.65 5.79
CA SER A 130 28.54 -1.49 6.42
C SER A 130 29.85 -1.54 5.63
N ARG A 131 29.80 -1.42 4.30
CA ARG A 131 31.02 -1.34 3.46
C ARG A 131 31.73 -0.01 3.62
N LEU A 132 30.98 1.09 3.70
CA LEU A 132 31.57 2.42 3.91
C LEU A 132 32.27 2.49 5.28
N ASP A 133 31.63 1.95 6.32
CA ASP A 133 32.18 1.94 7.68
C ASP A 133 33.51 1.15 7.76
N GLN A 134 33.64 0.07 6.98
CA GLN A 134 34.89 -0.71 6.86
C GLN A 134 36.02 0.09 6.18
N HIS A 135 35.71 0.89 5.17
CA HIS A 135 36.72 1.68 4.45
C HIS A 135 37.18 2.92 5.21
N SER A 136 36.34 3.51 6.07
CA SER A 136 36.72 4.68 6.90
C SER A 136 37.61 4.34 8.09
N SER A 137 37.90 3.05 8.33
CA SER A 137 38.72 2.58 9.46
C SER A 137 40.20 2.36 9.09
N TYR A 138 40.62 2.71 7.87
CA TYR A 138 41.99 2.66 7.36
C TYR A 138 42.54 4.05 7.12
#